data_AF-A0A840QDI1-F1
#
_entry.id   AF-A0A840QDI1-F1
#
_cell.length_a   1.000
_cell.length_b   1.000
_cell.length_c   1.000
_cell.angle_alpha   90.00
_cell.angle_beta   90.00
_cell.angle_gamma   90.00
#
_symmetry.space_group_name_H-M   'P 1'
#
loop_
_entity.id
_entity.type
_entity.pdbx_description
1 polymer ?
#
loop_
_entity_poly.entity_id
_entity_poly.type
_entity_poly.pdbx_seq_one_letter_code
_entity_poly.pdbx_strand_id
1 'polypeptide(L)' 'MSAETAAVAILLRRIQWLFNDFAFRAEMGQLDAVDIDMASAALEENILLLLREKGSTAPAPMDQPDRTA' A
#
# COMPACT_ATOMS: atom_id res chain seq x y z
N MET A 1 9.92 6.20 -18.17
CA MET A 1 9.29 5.58 -16.98
C MET A 1 8.04 6.38 -16.65
N SER A 2 6.90 5.73 -16.35
CA SER A 2 5.69 6.45 -15.94
C SER A 2 5.79 6.87 -14.47
N ALA A 3 5.04 7.90 -14.08
CA ALA A 3 4.95 8.35 -12.68
C ALA A 3 4.48 7.23 -11.75
N GLU A 4 3.59 6.36 -12.24
CA GLU A 4 3.11 5.18 -11.50
C GLU A 4 4.24 4.18 -11.23
N THR A 5 5.09 3.89 -12.22
CA THR A 5 6.24 3.00 -12.03
C THR A 5 7.21 3.56 -10.99
N ALA A 6 7.44 4.88 -11.00
CA ALA A 6 8.30 5.55 -10.02
C ALA A 6 7.69 5.47 -8.61
N ALA A 7 6.38 5.71 -8.47
CA ALA A 7 5.68 5.61 -7.18
C ALA A 7 5.73 4.18 -6.61
N VAL A 8 5.52 3.16 -7.45
CA VAL A 8 5.66 1.75 -7.04
C VAL A 8 7.09 1.44 -6.62
N ALA A 9 8.10 1.89 -7.36
CA ALA A 9 9.50 1.68 -6.99
C ALA A 9 9.85 2.33 -5.64
N ILE A 10 9.36 3.54 -5.38
CA ILE A 10 9.54 4.22 -4.08
C ILE A 10 8.86 3.45 -2.95
N LEU A 11 7.63 2.98 -3.17
CA LEU A 11 6.89 2.20 -2.20
C LEU A 11 7.63 0.90 -1.85
N LEU A 12 8.05 0.14 -2.86
CA LEU A 12 8.82 -1.10 -2.67
C LEU A 12 10.13 -0.83 -1.92
N ARG A 13 10.82 0.26 -2.23
CA ARG A 13 12.06 0.65 -1.52
C ARG A 13 11.82 0.92 -0.04
N ARG A 14 10.70 1.56 0.31
CA ARG A 14 10.32 1.83 1.71
C ARG A 14 9.95 0.54 2.44
N ILE A 15 9.19 -0.35 1.81
CA ILE A 15 8.84 -1.66 2.36
C ILE A 15 10.11 -2.48 2.64
N GLN A 16 11.06 -2.49 1.71
CA GLN A 16 12.35 -3.17 1.93
C GLN A 16 13.10 -2.64 3.15
N TRP A 17 13.10 -1.32 3.36
CA TRP A 17 13.75 -0.72 4.53
C TRP A 17 13.06 -1.12 5.83
N LEU A 18 11.73 -1.16 5.83
CA LEU A 18 10.94 -1.60 6.97
C LEU A 18 11.21 -3.07 7.31
N PHE A 19 11.28 -3.95 6.31
CA PHE A 19 11.64 -5.36 6.54
C PHE A 19 13.06 -5.51 7.11
N ASN A 20 14.02 -4.71 6.65
CA ASN A 20 15.38 -4.77 7.19
C ASN A 20 15.43 -4.31 8.65
N ASP A 21 14.72 -3.24 9.02
CA ASP A 21 14.63 -2.80 10.42
C ASP A 21 13.95 -3.86 11.30
N PHE A 22 12.90 -4.50 10.77
CA PHE A 22 12.18 -5.55 11.46
C PHE A 22 13.06 -6.79 11.71
N ALA A 23 13.79 -7.24 10.69
CA ALA A 23 14.74 -8.34 10.81
C ALA A 23 15.83 -8.02 11.85
N PHE A 24 16.37 -6.79 11.82
CA PHE A 24 17.38 -6.36 12.78
C PHE A 24 16.85 -6.39 14.23
N ARG A 25 15.64 -5.89 14.49
CA ARG A 25 15.03 -5.93 15.83
C ARG A 25 14.73 -7.35 16.29
N ALA A 26 14.30 -8.23 15.38
CA ALA A 26 14.08 -9.65 15.68
C ALA A 26 15.39 -10.34 16.08
N GLU A 27 16.48 -10.11 15.36
CA GLU A 27 17.82 -10.63 15.69
C GLU A 27 18.32 -10.13 17.06
N MET A 28 17.97 -8.90 17.43
CA MET A 28 18.30 -8.31 18.73
C MET A 28 17.40 -8.82 19.87
N GLY A 29 16.44 -9.71 19.59
CA GLY A 29 15.49 -10.22 20.58
C GLY A 29 14.50 -9.16 21.09
N GLN A 30 14.30 -8.10 20.32
CA GLN A 30 13.40 -6.98 20.67
C GLN A 30 11.98 -7.15 20.14
N LEU A 31 11.74 -8.21 19.38
CA LEU A 31 10.43 -8.58 18.85
C LEU A 31 10.10 -9.98 19.31
N ASP A 32 8.89 -10.17 19.83
CA ASP A 32 8.33 -11.48 20.06
C ASP A 32 7.34 -11.88 18.95
N ALA A 33 6.75 -13.07 19.06
CA ALA A 33 5.81 -13.57 18.05
C ALA A 33 4.56 -12.68 17.91
N VAL A 34 4.12 -12.02 18.99
CA VAL A 34 2.96 -11.13 18.96
C VAL A 34 3.31 -9.86 18.18
N ASP A 35 4.50 -9.30 18.38
CA ASP A 35 4.96 -8.14 17.62
C ASP A 35 5.02 -8.44 16.11
N ILE A 36 5.48 -9.65 15.75
CA ILE A 36 5.55 -10.12 14.36
C ILE A 36 4.16 -10.27 13.74
N ASP A 37 3.23 -10.90 14.45
CA ASP A 37 1.85 -11.08 13.98
C ASP A 37 1.13 -9.74 13.82
N MET A 38 1.31 -8.81 14.76
CA MET A 38 0.73 -7.47 14.67
C MET A 38 1.29 -6.67 13.50
N ALA A 39 2.60 -6.72 13.27
CA ALA A 39 3.22 -6.06 12.12
C ALA A 39 2.75 -6.65 10.79
N SER A 40 2.57 -7.96 10.73
CA SER A 40 2.03 -8.66 9.54
C SER A 40 0.59 -8.24 9.23
N ALA A 41 -0.28 -8.24 10.25
CA ALA A 41 -1.68 -7.84 10.12
C ALA A 41 -1.82 -6.37 9.67
N ALA A 42 -1.01 -5.47 10.25
CA ALA A 42 -1.00 -4.06 9.87
C ALA A 42 -0.55 -3.87 8.40
N LEU A 43 0.45 -4.63 7.95
CA LEU A 43 0.91 -4.58 6.56
C LEU A 43 -0.17 -5.07 5.59
N GLU A 44 -0.85 -6.17 5.91
CA GLU A 44 -1.94 -6.73 5.10
C GLU A 44 -3.11 -5.73 4.95
N GLU A 45 -3.54 -5.12 6.06
CA GLU A 45 -4.61 -4.11 6.05
C GLU A 45 -4.25 -2.92 5.15
N ASN A 46 -3.04 -2.39 5.26
CA ASN A 46 -2.59 -1.25 4.45
C ASN A 46 -2.47 -1.60 2.96
N ILE A 47 -2.03 -2.82 2.62
CA ILE A 47 -2.02 -3.28 1.22
C ILE A 47 -3.45 -3.37 0.68
N LEU A 48 -4.39 -3.91 1.45
CA LEU A 48 -5.80 -4.00 1.04
C LEU A 48 -6.44 -2.63 0.85
N LEU A 49 -6.11 -1.65 1.71
CA LEU A 49 -6.56 -0.26 1.56
C LEU A 49 -6.01 0.37 0.27
N LEU A 50 -4.71 0.25 0.02
CA LEU A 50 -4.07 0.74 -1.22
C LEU A 50 -4.68 0.14 -2.49
N LEU A 51 -5.00 -1.16 -2.47
CA LEU A 51 -5.63 -1.84 -3.61
C LEU A 51 -7.08 -1.39 -3.81
N ARG A 52 -7.84 -1.16 -2.74
CA ARG A 52 -9.20 -0.62 -2.81
C ARG A 52 -9.24 0.80 -3.35
N GLU A 53 -8.35 1.67 -2.88
CA GLU A 53 -8.25 3.05 -3.37
C GLU A 53 -7.92 3.09 -4.87
N LYS A 54 -7.02 2.22 -5.33
CA LYS A 54 -6.74 2.09 -6.77
C LYS A 54 -7.91 1.56 -7.59
N GLY A 55 -8.78 0.74 -7.00
CA GLY A 55 -10.00 0.24 -7.65
C GLY A 55 -11.16 1.25 -7.67
N SER A 56 -11.11 2.29 -6.82
CA SER A 56 -12.19 3.25 -6.65
C SER A 56 -12.13 4.46 -7.60
N THR A 57 -11.04 4.64 -8.34
CA THR A 57 -10.92 5.69 -9.37
C THR A 57 -11.39 5.18 -10.74
N ALA A 58 -12.64 4.75 -10.84
CA ALA A 58 -13.34 4.80 -12.13
C ALA A 58 -13.99 6.20 -12.21
N PRO A 59 -13.64 7.05 -13.19
CA PRO A 59 -14.34 8.31 -13.34
C PRO A 59 -15.82 8.00 -13.56
N ALA A 60 -16.70 8.57 -12.73
CA ALA A 60 -18.12 8.58 -13.02
C ALA A 60 -18.29 9.12 -14.45
N PRO A 61 -19.08 8.46 -15.31
CA PRO A 61 -19.34 8.98 -16.64
C PRO A 61 -19.91 10.39 -16.47
N MET A 62 -19.23 11.37 -17.07
CA MET A 62 -19.74 12.74 -17.14
C MET A 62 -21.16 12.68 -17.69
N ASP A 63 -22.13 13.16 -16.90
CA ASP A 63 -23.48 13.43 -17.38
C ASP A 63 -23.38 14.32 -18.62
N GLN A 64 -23.64 13.71 -19.77
CA GLN A 64 -23.69 14.36 -21.06
C GLN A 64 -24.94 15.26 -21.03
N PRO A 65 -24.84 16.57 -21.30
CA PRO A 65 -26.00 17.45 -21.24
C PRO A 65 -26.99 17.01 -22.32
N ASP A 66 -28.18 16.62 -21.86
CA ASP A 66 -29.28 16.18 -22.69
C ASP A 66 -29.67 17.33 -23.64
N ARG A 67 -29.28 17.21 -24.91
CA ARG A 67 -29.78 18.04 -25.99
C ARG A 67 -31.09 17.42 -26.47
N THR A 68 -32.19 17.91 -25.91
CA THR A 68 -33.51 17.88 -26.55
C THR A 68 -34.05 19.31 -26.47
N ALA A 69 -33.98 20.06 -27.56
CA ALA A 69 -34.96 20.15 -28.66
C ALA A 69 -36.16 21.04 -28.28
#